data_AF-A0A9Q9CPP5-F1
#
_entry.id   AF-A0A9Q9CPP5-F1
#
_cell.length_a   1.000
_cell.length_b   1.000
_cell.length_c   1.000
_cell.angle_alpha   90.00
_cell.angle_beta   90.00
_cell.angle_gamma   90.00
#
_symmetry.space_group_name_H-M   'P 1'
#
loop_
_entity.id
_entity.type
_entity.pdbx_description
1 polymer ?
#
loop_
_entity_poly.entity_id
_entity_poly.type
_entity_poly.pdbx_seq_one_letter_code
_entity_poly.pdbx_strand_id
1 'polypeptide(L)'
;MTEKYDYMFKWIKQATKPERHIDEVEEFAKKHPVLFMKYHNLFKPIVSLDETDEKYIEAKEKLIKLFSENEDKFRPVLGAVKEKFAGKYF
;
A
#
# COMPACT_ATOMS: atom_id res chain seq x y z
N MET A 1 -2.54 17.36 -5.20
CA MET A 1 -3.24 16.93 -3.97
C MET A 1 -3.07 15.41 -3.87
N THR A 2 -1.90 14.93 -3.44
CA THR A 2 -1.55 13.51 -3.63
C THR A 2 -0.61 13.00 -2.53
N GLU A 3 -0.62 13.63 -1.35
CA GLU A 3 0.32 13.33 -0.26
C GLU A 3 -0.29 12.38 0.79
N LYS A 4 -1.62 12.18 0.80
CA LYS A 4 -2.34 11.41 1.84
C LYS A 4 -1.84 9.97 1.97
N TYR A 5 -1.42 9.33 0.89
CA TYR A 5 -0.95 7.95 0.87
C TYR A 5 0.52 7.81 0.45
N ASP A 6 1.27 8.91 0.37
CA ASP A 6 2.66 8.86 -0.10
C ASP A 6 3.55 7.96 0.77
N TYR A 7 3.32 8.00 2.08
CA TYR A 7 3.96 7.11 3.05
C TYR A 7 3.72 5.62 2.75
N MET A 8 2.52 5.25 2.26
CA MET A 8 2.27 3.86 1.85
C MET A 8 3.18 3.47 0.70
N PHE A 9 3.31 4.31 -0.33
CA PHE A 9 4.16 3.98 -1.48
C PHE A 9 5.63 3.89 -1.09
N LYS A 10 6.11 4.78 -0.21
CA LYS A 10 7.47 4.72 0.35
C LYS A 10 7.71 3.44 1.14
N TRP A 11 6.78 3.07 2.02
CA TRP A 11 6.84 1.79 2.72
C TRP A 11 6.80 0.61 1.76
N ILE A 12 5.88 0.59 0.79
CA ILE A 12 5.78 -0.47 -0.22
C ILE A 12 7.10 -0.63 -0.98
N LYS A 13 7.74 0.48 -1.37
CA LYS A 13 8.97 0.45 -2.16
C LYS A 13 10.19 0.05 -1.33
N GLN A 14 10.31 0.55 -0.09
CA GLN A 14 11.50 0.37 0.74
C GLN A 14 11.42 -0.80 1.74
N ALA A 15 10.22 -1.18 2.19
CA ALA A 15 10.05 -2.25 3.16
C ALA A 15 10.49 -3.60 2.58
N THR A 16 11.07 -4.43 3.42
CA THR A 16 11.42 -5.80 3.06
C THR A 16 10.18 -6.69 3.01
N LYS A 17 10.29 -7.88 2.38
CA LYS A 17 9.22 -8.89 2.33
C LYS A 17 8.58 -9.19 3.70
N PRO A 18 9.34 -9.43 4.79
CA PRO A 18 8.75 -9.68 6.10
C PRO A 18 8.07 -8.44 6.69
N GLU A 19 8.60 -7.25 6.46
CA GLU A 19 7.98 -6.00 6.94
C GLU A 19 6.65 -5.67 6.27
N ARG A 20 6.37 -6.27 5.11
CA ARG A 20 5.09 -6.15 4.40
C ARG A 20 4.04 -7.14 4.88
N HIS A 21 4.45 -8.18 5.61
CA HIS A 21 3.55 -9.16 6.24
C HIS A 21 3.30 -8.79 7.70
N ILE A 22 2.70 -7.61 7.93
CA ILE A 22 2.19 -7.25 9.25
C ILE A 22 0.83 -7.92 9.50
N ASP A 23 0.51 -8.20 10.76
CA ASP A 23 -0.75 -8.82 11.18
C ASP A 23 -1.98 -8.14 10.56
N GLU A 24 -1.97 -6.81 10.47
CA GLU A 24 -3.07 -6.01 9.93
C GLU A 24 -3.28 -6.24 8.43
N VAL A 25 -2.21 -6.50 7.67
CA VAL A 25 -2.29 -6.88 6.25
C VAL A 25 -2.80 -8.30 6.10
N GLU A 26 -2.38 -9.22 6.96
CA GLU A 26 -2.87 -10.60 6.96
C GLU A 26 -4.36 -10.69 7.36
N GLU A 27 -4.76 -9.95 8.38
CA GLU A 27 -6.16 -9.82 8.77
C GLU A 27 -6.99 -9.18 7.66
N PHE A 28 -6.46 -8.15 6.98
CA PHE A 28 -7.12 -7.55 5.83
C PHE A 28 -7.27 -8.54 4.68
N ALA A 29 -6.25 -9.37 4.41
CA ALA A 29 -6.34 -10.43 3.41
C ALA A 29 -7.41 -11.47 3.74
N LYS A 30 -7.56 -11.82 5.02
CA LYS A 30 -8.60 -12.75 5.49
C LYS A 30 -10.00 -12.14 5.41
N LYS A 31 -10.17 -10.89 5.85
CA LYS A 31 -11.47 -10.19 5.87
C LYS A 31 -11.92 -9.74 4.49
N HIS A 32 -10.98 -9.35 3.62
CA HIS A 32 -11.25 -8.75 2.32
C HIS A 32 -10.35 -9.33 1.21
N PRO A 33 -10.46 -10.64 0.91
CA PRO A 33 -9.56 -11.32 -0.03
C PRO A 33 -9.57 -10.71 -1.44
N VAL A 34 -10.73 -10.29 -1.94
CA VAL A 34 -10.86 -9.66 -3.27
C VAL A 34 -10.13 -8.31 -3.34
N LEU A 35 -10.24 -7.49 -2.29
CA LEU A 35 -9.55 -6.20 -2.23
C LEU A 35 -8.05 -6.39 -2.04
N PHE A 36 -7.65 -7.36 -1.22
CA PHE A 36 -6.26 -7.73 -1.05
C PHE A 36 -5.63 -8.20 -2.36
N MET A 37 -6.33 -9.00 -3.16
CA MET A 37 -5.83 -9.45 -4.46
C MET A 37 -5.61 -8.27 -5.43
N LYS A 38 -6.55 -7.31 -5.45
CA LYS A 38 -6.40 -6.07 -6.24
C LYS A 38 -5.21 -5.25 -5.75
N TYR A 39 -5.11 -5.04 -4.44
CA TYR A 39 -3.98 -4.37 -3.81
C TYR A 39 -2.66 -5.03 -4.17
N HIS A 40 -2.54 -6.35 -3.98
CA HIS A 40 -1.32 -7.12 -4.26
C HIS A 40 -0.91 -7.08 -5.75
N ASN A 41 -1.88 -7.08 -6.66
CA ASN A 41 -1.59 -6.95 -8.09
C ASN A 41 -1.06 -5.56 -8.46
N LEU A 42 -1.67 -4.50 -7.91
CA LEU A 42 -1.20 -3.13 -8.11
C LEU A 42 0.07 -2.81 -7.33
N PHE A 43 0.37 -3.57 -6.28
CA PHE A 43 1.56 -3.43 -5.44
C PHE A 43 2.84 -3.88 -6.16
N LYS A 44 2.79 -4.94 -6.97
CA LYS A 44 3.95 -5.45 -7.73
C LYS A 44 4.68 -4.38 -8.54
N PRO A 45 4.01 -3.60 -9.41
CA PRO A 45 4.69 -2.54 -10.17
C PRO A 45 5.27 -1.44 -9.28
N ILE A 46 4.67 -1.12 -8.13
CA ILE A 46 5.24 -0.12 -7.20
C ILE A 46 6.58 -0.57 -6.63
N VAL A 47 6.72 -1.87 -6.35
CA VAL A 47 7.96 -2.44 -5.81
C VAL A 47 9.03 -2.60 -6.88
N SER A 48 8.64 -3.04 -8.08
CA SER A 48 9.59 -3.49 -9.10
C SER A 48 9.95 -2.43 -10.14
N LEU A 49 9.13 -1.38 -10.31
CA LEU A 49 9.33 -0.36 -11.34
C LEU A 49 9.80 0.97 -10.76
N ASP A 50 10.38 1.79 -11.63
CA ASP A 50 10.80 3.14 -11.30
C ASP A 50 9.61 4.10 -11.21
N GLU A 51 9.77 5.20 -10.46
CA GLU A 51 8.67 6.15 -10.24
C GLU A 51 8.28 6.92 -11.51
N THR A 52 9.17 6.94 -12.50
CA THR A 52 8.95 7.55 -13.82
C THR A 52 8.28 6.60 -14.82
N ASP A 53 8.11 5.32 -14.48
CA ASP A 53 7.49 4.34 -15.38
C ASP A 53 5.97 4.56 -15.47
N GLU A 54 5.42 4.55 -16.69
CA GLU A 54 3.97 4.73 -16.89
C GLU A 54 3.14 3.71 -16.10
N LYS A 55 3.61 2.47 -15.95
CA LYS A 55 2.91 1.44 -15.18
C LYS A 55 3.01 1.70 -13.68
N TYR A 56 4.09 2.31 -13.20
CA TYR A 56 4.19 2.74 -11.81
C TYR A 56 3.20 3.85 -11.52
N ILE A 57 3.17 4.87 -12.37
CA ILE A 57 2.26 6.03 -12.23
C ILE A 57 0.82 5.54 -12.24
N GLU A 58 0.46 4.70 -13.22
CA GLU A 58 -0.89 4.15 -13.34
C GLU A 58 -1.26 3.27 -12.13
N ALA A 59 -0.34 2.43 -11.66
CA ALA A 59 -0.58 1.60 -10.47
C ALA A 59 -0.72 2.44 -9.20
N LYS A 60 0.06 3.51 -9.06
CA LYS A 60 0.01 4.46 -7.93
C LYS A 60 -1.36 5.14 -7.90
N GLU A 61 -1.83 5.65 -9.04
CA GLU A 61 -3.16 6.27 -9.15
C GLU A 61 -4.29 5.28 -8.85
N LYS A 62 -4.22 4.05 -9.40
CA LYS A 62 -5.19 2.99 -9.12
C LYS A 62 -5.22 2.60 -7.64
N LEU A 63 -4.06 2.55 -6.98
CA LEU A 63 -3.96 2.29 -5.55
C LEU A 63 -4.55 3.42 -4.71
N ILE A 64 -4.24 4.67 -5.03
CA ILE A 64 -4.83 5.84 -4.35
C ILE A 64 -6.35 5.78 -4.45
N LYS A 65 -6.89 5.49 -5.64
CA LYS A 65 -8.33 5.35 -5.84
C LYS A 65 -8.89 4.18 -5.02
N LEU A 66 -8.23 3.02 -5.04
CA LEU A 66 -8.64 1.84 -4.26
C LEU A 66 -8.71 2.14 -2.76
N PHE A 67 -7.72 2.85 -2.22
CA PHE A 67 -7.69 3.28 -0.82
C PHE A 67 -8.81 4.26 -0.52
N SER A 68 -8.98 5.31 -1.32
CA SER A 68 -10.05 6.29 -1.11
C SER A 68 -11.45 5.68 -1.20
N GLU A 69 -11.69 4.77 -2.14
CA GLU A 69 -13.00 4.09 -2.29
C GLU A 69 -13.26 3.08 -1.16
N ASN A 70 -12.23 2.60 -0.48
CA ASN A 70 -12.34 1.58 0.58
C ASN A 70 -11.65 2.04 1.86
N GLU A 71 -11.68 3.35 2.14
CA GLU A 71 -10.87 3.97 3.20
C GLU A 71 -11.16 3.33 4.56
N ASP A 72 -12.42 3.08 4.90
CA ASP A 72 -12.82 2.43 6.15
C ASP A 72 -12.22 1.01 6.31
N LYS A 73 -12.07 0.28 5.21
CA LYS A 73 -11.53 -1.09 5.21
C LYS A 73 -10.01 -1.08 5.28
N PHE A 74 -9.37 -0.13 4.61
CA PHE A 74 -7.91 0.02 4.60
C PHE A 74 -7.39 0.76 5.82
N ARG A 75 -8.24 1.49 6.55
CA ARG A 75 -7.89 2.23 7.78
C ARG A 75 -7.00 1.47 8.76
N PRO A 76 -7.26 0.19 9.14
CA PRO A 76 -6.35 -0.55 10.00
C PRO A 76 -4.95 -0.74 9.40
N VAL A 77 -4.87 -1.09 8.10
CA VAL A 77 -3.59 -1.26 7.41
C VAL A 77 -2.84 0.07 7.29
N LEU A 78 -3.53 1.12 6.87
CA LEU A 78 -2.98 2.47 6.71
C LEU A 78 -2.46 3.02 8.06
N GLY A 79 -3.23 2.83 9.13
CA GLY A 79 -2.85 3.19 10.49
C GLY A 79 -1.63 2.43 10.96
N ALA A 80 -1.64 1.11 10.82
CA ALA A 80 -0.53 0.26 11.22
C ALA A 80 0.77 0.60 10.48
N VAL A 81 0.71 0.84 9.16
CA VAL A 81 1.89 1.24 8.39
C VAL A 81 2.42 2.59 8.88
N LYS A 82 1.53 3.54 9.15
CA LYS A 82 1.91 4.84 9.67
C LYS A 82 2.54 4.71 11.06
N GLU A 83 1.95 3.98 11.99
CA GLU A 83 2.47 3.85 13.36
C GLU A 83 3.77 3.03 13.42
N LYS A 84 3.84 1.89 12.73
CA LYS A 84 5.00 0.98 12.77
C LYS A 84 6.20 1.53 12.00
N PHE A 85 5.99 2.42 11.03
CA PHE A 85 7.05 2.85 10.11
C PHE A 85 7.27 4.36 9.98
N ALA A 86 6.54 5.22 10.71
CA ALA A 86 6.76 6.68 10.75
C ALA A 86 8.10 7.15 11.35
N GLY A 87 8.99 6.25 11.75
CA GLY A 87 10.37 6.59 12.10
C GLY A 87 11.39 5.92 11.17
N LYS A 88 10.95 5.08 10.24
CA LYS A 88 11.81 4.21 9.43
C LYS A 88 11.82 4.58 7.95
N TYR A 89 10.68 4.98 7.40
CA TYR A 89 10.53 5.22 5.96
C TYR A 89 10.01 6.62 5.61
N PHE A 90 9.52 7.38 6.58
CA PHE A 90 9.00 8.75 6.43
C PHE A 90 8.98 9.43 7.78
#